data_AF-A0A8C3FVF6-F1
#
_entry.id   AF-A0A8C3FVF6-F1
#
_cell.length_a   1.000
_cell.length_b   1.000
_cell.length_c   1.000
_cell.angle_alpha   90.00
_cell.angle_beta   90.00
_cell.angle_gamma   90.00
#
_symmetry.space_group_name_H-M   'P 1'
#
loop_
_entity.id
_entity.type
_entity.pdbx_description
1 polymer ?
#
loop_
_entity_poly.entity_id
_entity_poly.type
_entity_poly.pdbx_seq_one_letter_code
_entity_poly.pdbx_strand_id
1 'polypeptide(L)'
;MAALDADSPGAEECLEEDEEELETSMEDPENESAGKPAPGGRSCILTRRGITLRVLLKDGLIEPGEGVLSIYYLGKKFLGDLLPDGKITWQETGQVFNSPSAWATYCKKLVNPAKKSGCGWASVRYKGQKLDQCKAAWLKKHQPNAPAAEESLVSEGEEEELAEEDEAEAREGKIATSEPGLGKKLEEKIRKHQSKNLVEPHNTDNGPHGKRLESKNRTPVRYCTLGSRDSARNPHTLVEVTSFAAINKFQPFNVAISSNVLLLLDFHSHLTRSEVVGYLGGRWDTSSQVLTVLRAFPCRTRLGDTESAATVEEEICQNLFMRGLALVGWYHSHPFSHALPSLQDIDAQMDYQLKLQGSNNRFQPCLALICAPYYHGNQGVESKISPFWVMPPPEQRPNDYGIPMEVEVTYVQDGFLTNDVLHEMMLLVEFYKGAPDLVKFQDIWSQEKTYLDKLKGSLASRTPKDQGFAHVLEQIYSLLKHSS
;
A
#
# COMPACT_ATOMS: atom_id res chain seq x y z
N MET A 1 -63.79 45.17 19.45
CA MET A 1 -62.40 45.70 19.50
C MET A 1 -61.51 44.48 19.23
N ALA A 2 -60.71 44.41 18.17
CA ALA A 2 -59.62 45.32 17.76
C ALA A 2 -58.38 45.14 18.67
N ALA A 3 -57.16 44.87 18.16
CA ALA A 3 -56.75 44.71 16.75
C ALA A 3 -55.33 44.06 16.59
N LEU A 4 -55.04 43.52 15.39
CA LEU A 4 -53.71 43.33 14.72
C LEU A 4 -52.66 42.41 15.43
N ASP A 5 -52.15 41.36 14.76
CA ASP A 5 -50.92 41.25 13.93
C ASP A 5 -49.61 41.25 14.78
N ALA A 6 -48.61 40.37 14.63
CA ALA A 6 -48.33 39.21 13.74
C ALA A 6 -47.50 38.16 14.55
N ASP A 7 -46.79 37.12 14.06
CA ASP A 7 -46.42 36.66 12.69
C ASP A 7 -46.21 35.11 12.65
N SER A 8 -45.21 34.57 11.92
CA SER A 8 -44.97 33.12 11.70
C SER A 8 -43.52 32.80 11.29
N PRO A 9 -43.13 31.53 11.01
CA PRO A 9 -43.42 30.28 11.73
C PRO A 9 -42.15 29.40 11.96
N GLY A 10 -42.29 28.32 12.76
CA GLY A 10 -41.64 27.02 12.53
C GLY A 10 -40.11 26.89 12.67
N ALA A 11 -39.66 26.12 13.66
CA ALA A 11 -38.36 25.44 13.66
C ALA A 11 -38.60 23.92 13.63
N GLU A 12 -37.87 23.19 12.78
CA GLU A 12 -37.88 21.72 12.77
C GLU A 12 -36.80 21.18 13.73
N GLU A 13 -37.05 20.03 14.34
CA GLU A 13 -36.12 19.36 15.24
C GLU A 13 -35.09 18.55 14.42
N CYS A 14 -33.82 18.93 14.48
CA CYS A 14 -32.72 18.11 14.00
C CYS A 14 -32.11 17.33 15.17
N LEU A 15 -32.07 16.00 15.06
CA LEU A 15 -31.36 15.12 15.98
C LEU A 15 -29.88 15.06 15.56
N GLU A 16 -28.97 15.20 16.53
CA GLU A 16 -27.56 14.84 16.36
C GLU A 16 -27.35 13.40 16.86
N GLU A 17 -26.66 12.56 16.07
CA GLU A 17 -26.33 11.17 16.43
C GLU A 17 -24.83 11.07 16.79
N ASP A 18 -24.52 10.50 17.97
CA ASP A 18 -23.14 10.30 18.45
C ASP A 18 -22.39 9.18 17.69
N GLU A 19 -21.20 9.47 17.16
CA GLU A 19 -20.26 8.45 16.66
C GLU A 19 -19.23 8.03 17.74
N GLU A 20 -19.37 6.83 18.31
CA GLU A 20 -18.40 6.30 19.30
C GLU A 20 -17.07 5.81 18.67
N GLU A 21 -15.95 6.50 18.91
CA GLU A 21 -14.60 5.94 18.65
C GLU A 21 -14.20 4.89 19.70
N LEU A 22 -14.50 3.61 19.43
CA LEU A 22 -14.25 2.49 20.34
C LEU A 22 -12.82 1.93 20.21
N GLU A 23 -11.84 2.53 20.92
CA GLU A 23 -10.48 1.99 21.04
C GLU A 23 -10.42 0.79 22.02
N THR A 24 -10.07 -0.40 21.52
CA THR A 24 -9.83 -1.60 22.34
C THR A 24 -8.49 -1.50 23.09
N SER A 25 -8.54 -1.42 24.42
CA SER A 25 -7.36 -1.50 25.28
C SER A 25 -6.82 -2.94 25.36
N MET A 26 -5.53 -3.12 25.08
CA MET A 26 -4.77 -4.30 25.50
C MET A 26 -3.83 -3.90 26.64
N GLU A 27 -3.80 -4.73 27.69
CA GLU A 27 -2.90 -4.57 28.84
C GLU A 27 -1.67 -5.47 28.65
N ASP A 28 -0.47 -4.97 28.97
CA ASP A 28 0.77 -5.74 28.97
C ASP A 28 0.96 -6.45 30.33
N PRO A 29 1.24 -7.77 30.31
CA PRO A 29 1.95 -8.44 31.40
C PRO A 29 3.35 -8.89 30.94
N GLU A 30 4.39 -8.46 31.64
CA GLU A 30 5.76 -8.97 31.44
C GLU A 30 5.86 -10.45 31.87
N ASN A 31 6.40 -11.35 31.02
CA ASN A 31 7.68 -12.05 31.26
C ASN A 31 8.06 -13.04 30.11
N GLU A 32 9.31 -13.50 30.14
CA GLU A 32 10.03 -14.33 29.14
C GLU A 32 9.32 -15.58 28.54
N SER A 33 9.44 -15.76 27.22
CA SER A 33 10.23 -16.88 26.63
C SER A 33 10.35 -16.75 25.10
N ALA A 34 11.26 -17.52 24.48
CA ALA A 34 11.72 -17.27 23.11
C ALA A 34 10.80 -17.79 21.98
N GLY A 35 10.49 -16.93 21.01
CA GLY A 35 9.79 -17.25 19.76
C GLY A 35 10.25 -16.35 18.59
N LYS A 36 10.13 -16.84 17.34
CA LYS A 36 10.62 -16.12 16.15
C LYS A 36 9.68 -14.96 15.75
N PRO A 37 10.22 -13.81 15.29
CA PRO A 37 9.40 -12.73 14.74
C PRO A 37 8.88 -13.05 13.33
N ALA A 38 7.70 -12.53 12.99
CA ALA A 38 7.15 -12.48 11.64
C ALA A 38 7.18 -11.02 11.11
N PRO A 39 7.34 -10.79 9.79
CA PRO A 39 7.52 -9.45 9.23
C PRO A 39 6.19 -8.68 9.09
N GLY A 40 5.76 -8.02 10.18
CA GLY A 40 4.57 -7.16 10.20
C GLY A 40 4.83 -5.72 9.75
N GLY A 41 5.02 -5.49 8.44
CA GLY A 41 5.19 -4.14 7.88
C GLY A 41 3.93 -3.27 8.00
N ARG A 42 3.99 -2.17 8.77
CA ARG A 42 2.89 -1.21 8.94
C ARG A 42 2.80 -0.26 7.74
N SER A 43 2.14 -0.70 6.67
CA SER A 43 1.90 0.11 5.47
C SER A 43 1.19 1.43 5.82
N CYS A 44 1.66 2.55 5.27
CA CYS A 44 1.27 3.89 5.73
C CYS A 44 0.25 4.55 4.79
N ILE A 45 -1.00 4.69 5.25
CA ILE A 45 -2.06 5.42 4.53
C ILE A 45 -2.01 6.90 4.94
N LEU A 46 -1.20 7.71 4.22
CA LEU A 46 -1.03 9.14 4.47
C LEU A 46 -2.26 9.97 4.01
N THR A 47 -3.34 9.94 4.80
CA THR A 47 -4.40 10.98 4.76
C THR A 47 -3.91 12.28 5.40
N ARG A 48 -4.79 13.24 5.73
CA ARG A 48 -4.45 14.41 6.59
C ARG A 48 -3.80 13.97 7.92
N ARG A 49 -4.03 12.73 8.37
CA ARG A 49 -3.38 12.12 9.55
C ARG A 49 -1.86 11.92 9.36
N GLY A 50 -1.36 11.84 8.12
CA GLY A 50 0.00 11.39 7.78
C GLY A 50 1.17 12.37 7.98
N ILE A 51 0.97 13.69 7.89
CA ILE A 51 2.08 14.66 8.05
C ILE A 51 2.65 14.56 9.47
N THR A 52 3.96 14.29 9.59
CA THR A 52 4.69 14.09 10.85
C THR A 52 5.54 15.32 11.23
N LEU A 53 6.09 15.35 12.45
CA LEU A 53 7.07 16.38 12.85
C LEU A 53 8.32 16.37 11.97
N ARG A 54 8.77 15.18 11.53
CA ARG A 54 9.93 15.02 10.63
C ARG A 54 9.71 15.69 9.27
N VAL A 55 8.49 15.65 8.72
CA VAL A 55 8.14 16.36 7.47
C VAL A 55 8.24 17.88 7.67
N LEU A 56 7.68 18.41 8.76
CA LEU A 56 7.72 19.85 9.05
C LEU A 56 9.14 20.36 9.37
N LEU A 57 9.98 19.52 9.99
CA LEU A 57 11.42 19.77 10.21
C LEU A 57 12.19 19.81 8.89
N LYS A 58 12.02 18.79 8.03
CA LYS A 58 12.73 18.66 6.74
C LYS A 58 12.50 19.86 5.82
N ASP A 59 11.27 20.38 5.80
CA ASP A 59 10.87 21.49 4.94
C ASP A 59 11.03 22.88 5.62
N GLY A 60 11.62 22.92 6.82
CA GLY A 60 11.99 24.17 7.53
C GLY A 60 10.80 24.97 8.06
N LEU A 61 9.65 24.36 8.31
CA LEU A 61 8.49 25.03 8.93
C LEU A 61 8.54 25.02 10.45
N ILE A 62 9.25 24.06 11.03
CA ILE A 62 9.63 24.02 12.44
C ILE A 62 11.11 23.66 12.54
N GLU A 63 11.76 24.09 13.61
CA GLU A 63 13.18 23.86 13.91
C GLU A 63 13.31 23.06 15.22
N PRO A 64 14.32 22.17 15.36
CA PRO A 64 14.64 21.52 16.63
C PRO A 64 14.99 22.55 17.72
N GLY A 65 14.78 22.21 18.98
CA GLY A 65 15.17 23.08 20.09
C GLY A 65 14.55 22.70 21.43
N GLU A 66 15.14 23.27 22.49
CA GLU A 66 14.69 23.12 23.87
C GLU A 66 13.42 23.96 24.14
N GLY A 67 12.43 23.37 24.80
CA GLY A 67 11.19 24.04 25.22
C GLY A 67 10.29 24.58 24.09
N VAL A 68 10.59 24.27 22.83
CA VAL A 68 9.89 24.82 21.66
C VAL A 68 8.47 24.26 21.47
N LEU A 69 8.15 23.12 22.09
CA LEU A 69 6.82 22.53 22.10
C LEU A 69 6.14 22.75 23.46
N SER A 70 4.83 22.97 23.45
CA SER A 70 4.04 23.13 24.67
C SER A 70 2.63 22.56 24.55
N ILE A 71 2.07 22.12 25.68
CA ILE A 71 0.66 21.73 25.83
C ILE A 71 0.09 22.52 26.99
N TYR A 72 -1.13 23.03 26.83
CA TYR A 72 -1.92 23.63 27.90
C TYR A 72 -3.18 22.78 28.12
N TYR A 73 -3.43 22.36 29.35
CA TYR A 73 -4.58 21.50 29.70
C TYR A 73 -4.97 21.67 31.16
N LEU A 74 -6.24 22.06 31.42
CA LEU A 74 -6.81 22.27 32.77
C LEU A 74 -5.87 23.10 33.68
N GLY A 75 -5.53 24.31 33.23
CA GLY A 75 -4.64 25.25 33.93
C GLY A 75 -3.14 24.87 33.92
N LYS A 76 -2.77 23.60 33.69
CA LYS A 76 -1.37 23.16 33.66
C LYS A 76 -0.74 23.37 32.28
N LYS A 77 0.54 23.75 32.27
CA LYS A 77 1.38 23.86 31.08
C LYS A 77 2.50 22.81 31.13
N PHE A 78 2.65 22.05 30.07
CA PHE A 78 3.77 21.13 29.84
C PHE A 78 4.70 21.69 28.77
N LEU A 79 6.00 21.47 28.91
CA LEU A 79 7.03 21.88 27.95
C LEU A 79 7.79 20.68 27.39
N GLY A 80 8.12 20.74 26.11
CA GLY A 80 8.84 19.67 25.44
C GLY A 80 9.85 20.18 24.41
N ASP A 81 10.93 19.43 24.27
CA ASP A 81 12.01 19.68 23.33
C ASP A 81 11.71 18.95 22.03
N LEU A 82 11.98 19.59 20.89
CA LEU A 82 11.86 18.95 19.58
C LEU A 82 13.23 18.45 19.13
N LEU A 83 13.40 17.13 18.99
CA LEU A 83 14.63 16.52 18.54
C LEU A 83 14.76 16.54 17.00
N PRO A 84 15.99 16.59 16.44
CA PRO A 84 16.21 16.62 14.99
C PRO A 84 15.63 15.43 14.20
N ASP A 85 15.37 14.30 14.86
CA ASP A 85 14.78 13.11 14.22
C ASP A 85 13.24 13.14 14.17
N GLY A 86 12.61 14.15 14.77
CA GLY A 86 11.16 14.32 14.87
C GLY A 86 10.51 13.80 16.15
N LYS A 87 11.28 13.31 17.13
CA LYS A 87 10.76 12.93 18.46
C LYS A 87 10.61 14.14 19.39
N ILE A 88 9.88 13.95 20.49
CA ILE A 88 9.63 14.95 21.53
C ILE A 88 10.20 14.46 22.86
N THR A 89 11.01 15.26 23.56
CA THR A 89 11.43 14.98 24.94
C THR A 89 10.60 15.82 25.91
N TRP A 90 10.05 15.25 26.98
CA TRP A 90 9.35 16.01 28.02
C TRP A 90 10.33 16.50 29.10
N GLN A 91 10.39 17.81 29.33
CA GLN A 91 11.45 18.44 30.13
C GLN A 91 11.49 18.02 31.60
N GLU A 92 10.34 17.66 32.21
CA GLU A 92 10.28 17.37 33.65
C GLU A 92 10.84 16.00 34.04
N THR A 93 10.97 15.06 33.08
CA THR A 93 11.46 13.68 33.34
C THR A 93 12.46 13.15 32.31
N GLY A 94 12.67 13.86 31.19
CA GLY A 94 13.49 13.38 30.07
C GLY A 94 12.84 12.27 29.24
N GLN A 95 11.57 11.91 29.48
CA GLN A 95 10.89 10.86 28.71
C GLN A 95 10.71 11.27 27.23
N VAL A 96 11.08 10.38 26.31
CA VAL A 96 11.02 10.61 24.86
C VAL A 96 9.78 9.96 24.24
N PHE A 97 9.09 10.70 23.38
CA PHE A 97 7.85 10.31 22.71
C PHE A 97 8.00 10.35 21.19
N ASN A 98 7.52 9.31 20.51
CA ASN A 98 7.63 9.16 19.05
C ASN A 98 6.56 9.93 18.25
N SER A 99 5.60 10.61 18.89
CA SER A 99 4.61 11.45 18.20
C SER A 99 3.95 12.52 19.10
N PRO A 100 3.40 13.60 18.51
CA PRO A 100 2.60 14.60 19.25
C PRO A 100 1.39 13.99 19.99
N SER A 101 0.75 12.96 19.42
CA SER A 101 -0.42 12.33 20.05
C SER A 101 -0.04 11.46 21.25
N ALA A 102 1.10 10.77 21.21
CA ALA A 102 1.60 10.01 22.36
C ALA A 102 1.93 10.95 23.53
N TRP A 103 2.68 12.02 23.26
CA TRP A 103 3.01 13.03 24.29
C TRP A 103 1.75 13.72 24.83
N ALA A 104 0.82 14.13 23.96
CA ALA A 104 -0.40 14.80 24.39
C ALA A 104 -1.37 13.91 25.18
N THR A 105 -1.43 12.61 24.87
CA THR A 105 -2.24 11.66 25.66
C THR A 105 -1.61 11.44 27.03
N TYR A 106 -0.28 11.30 27.09
CA TYR A 106 0.46 11.15 28.34
C TYR A 106 0.29 12.38 29.27
N CYS A 107 0.57 13.59 28.78
CA CYS A 107 0.39 14.83 29.56
C CYS A 107 -1.06 15.04 30.03
N LYS A 108 -2.08 14.60 29.26
CA LYS A 108 -3.48 14.68 29.69
C LYS A 108 -3.83 13.67 30.78
N LYS A 109 -3.30 12.43 30.70
CA LYS A 109 -3.50 11.39 31.73
C LYS A 109 -2.89 11.77 33.08
N LEU A 110 -1.80 12.56 33.09
CA LEU A 110 -1.22 13.15 34.32
C LEU A 110 -2.13 14.19 35.02
N VAL A 111 -3.20 14.67 34.38
CA VAL A 111 -4.14 15.65 34.95
C VAL A 111 -5.54 15.06 35.13
N ASN A 112 -5.98 14.21 34.20
CA ASN A 112 -7.21 13.44 34.31
C ASN A 112 -6.93 11.97 33.91
N PRO A 113 -6.73 11.07 34.88
CA PRO A 113 -6.43 9.65 34.61
C PRO A 113 -7.51 8.90 33.82
N ALA A 114 -8.77 9.34 33.87
CA ALA A 114 -9.87 8.70 33.14
C ALA A 114 -9.83 8.99 31.61
N LYS A 115 -8.98 9.92 31.16
CA LYS A 115 -8.94 10.35 29.75
C LYS A 115 -8.21 9.34 28.86
N LYS A 116 -8.97 8.50 28.15
CA LYS A 116 -8.42 7.41 27.31
C LYS A 116 -7.55 7.91 26.15
N SER A 117 -8.04 8.86 25.35
CA SER A 117 -7.40 9.37 24.11
C SER A 117 -7.30 10.91 24.07
N GLY A 118 -6.59 11.46 23.07
CA GLY A 118 -6.45 12.90 22.87
C GLY A 118 -5.74 13.33 21.57
N CYS A 119 -6.41 14.17 20.76
CA CYS A 119 -5.86 14.73 19.52
C CYS A 119 -4.59 15.57 19.75
N GLY A 120 -3.42 15.01 19.41
CA GLY A 120 -2.11 15.67 19.62
C GLY A 120 -1.91 16.93 18.78
N TRP A 121 -2.26 16.88 17.49
CA TRP A 121 -2.01 17.97 16.53
C TRP A 121 -2.75 19.28 16.86
N ALA A 122 -3.95 19.19 17.42
CA ALA A 122 -4.72 20.35 17.88
C ALA A 122 -4.29 20.86 19.28
N SER A 123 -3.66 19.98 20.08
CA SER A 123 -3.29 20.26 21.50
C SER A 123 -1.87 20.80 21.66
N VAL A 124 -0.93 20.32 20.84
CA VAL A 124 0.48 20.70 20.90
C VAL A 124 0.70 22.00 20.12
N ARG A 125 1.42 22.94 20.73
CA ARG A 125 1.82 24.21 20.15
C ARG A 125 3.34 24.29 19.96
N TYR A 126 3.81 24.60 18.76
CA TYR A 126 5.20 24.95 18.47
C TYR A 126 5.39 26.48 18.52
N LYS A 127 6.31 26.96 19.35
CA LYS A 127 6.57 28.40 19.60
C LYS A 127 5.27 29.24 19.79
N GLY A 128 4.22 28.62 20.36
CA GLY A 128 2.90 29.21 20.61
C GLY A 128 1.81 28.91 19.56
N GLN A 129 2.16 28.62 18.31
CA GLN A 129 1.23 28.27 17.22
C GLN A 129 0.80 26.79 17.32
N LYS A 130 -0.47 26.43 17.05
CA LYS A 130 -0.91 25.02 17.05
C LYS A 130 -0.21 24.24 15.94
N LEU A 131 0.25 23.01 16.19
CA LEU A 131 0.89 22.19 15.15
C LEU A 131 -0.04 21.92 13.95
N ASP A 132 -1.35 21.81 14.16
CA ASP A 132 -2.31 21.69 13.04
C ASP A 132 -2.33 22.94 12.14
N GLN A 133 -2.04 24.14 12.66
CA GLN A 133 -1.90 25.35 11.84
C GLN A 133 -0.59 25.34 11.03
N CYS A 134 0.52 24.88 11.61
CA CYS A 134 1.78 24.66 10.87
C CYS A 134 1.58 23.63 9.74
N LYS A 135 0.80 22.58 10.02
CA LYS A 135 0.41 21.51 9.09
C LYS A 135 -0.55 22.00 7.98
N ALA A 136 -1.51 22.87 8.30
CA ALA A 136 -2.37 23.53 7.33
C ALA A 136 -1.60 24.50 6.42
N ALA A 137 -0.66 25.28 6.98
CA ALA A 137 0.23 26.13 6.20
C ALA A 137 1.14 25.32 5.26
N TRP A 138 1.66 24.18 5.73
CA TRP A 138 2.42 23.24 4.90
C TRP A 138 1.60 22.70 3.72
N LEU A 139 0.36 22.26 3.99
CA LEU A 139 -0.59 21.80 2.96
C LEU A 139 -0.83 22.89 1.91
N LYS A 140 -1.17 24.12 2.34
CA LYS A 140 -1.46 25.25 1.46
C LYS A 140 -0.26 25.66 0.60
N LYS A 141 0.97 25.54 1.12
CA LYS A 141 2.23 25.80 0.39
C LYS A 141 2.49 24.76 -0.71
N HIS A 142 2.15 23.50 -0.48
CA HIS A 142 2.51 22.38 -1.38
C HIS A 142 1.36 21.87 -2.26
N GLN A 143 0.12 22.29 -2.02
CA GLN A 143 -1.04 22.01 -2.89
C GLN A 143 -1.81 23.30 -3.26
N PRO A 144 -1.19 24.23 -4.02
CA PRO A 144 -1.83 25.51 -4.38
C PRO A 144 -3.08 25.40 -5.28
N ASN A 145 -3.30 24.23 -5.91
CA ASN A 145 -4.46 23.93 -6.76
C ASN A 145 -5.40 22.86 -6.16
N ALA A 146 -5.36 22.62 -4.85
CA ALA A 146 -6.43 21.86 -4.19
C ALA A 146 -7.73 22.71 -4.19
N PRO A 147 -8.91 22.15 -4.51
CA PRO A 147 -10.17 22.86 -4.30
C PRO A 147 -10.35 23.18 -2.82
N ALA A 148 -10.87 24.36 -2.51
CA ALA A 148 -11.08 24.78 -1.13
C ALA A 148 -12.16 23.90 -0.47
N ALA A 149 -11.78 23.13 0.54
CA ALA A 149 -12.72 22.70 1.56
C ALA A 149 -13.07 23.92 2.42
N GLU A 150 -14.35 24.12 2.69
CA GLU A 150 -14.86 25.39 3.24
C GLU A 150 -14.42 25.60 4.71
N GLU A 151 -14.00 26.83 5.05
CA GLU A 151 -13.72 27.25 6.43
C GLU A 151 -14.89 28.10 6.96
N SER A 152 -15.96 27.45 7.45
CA SER A 152 -16.99 28.00 8.35
C SER A 152 -17.92 26.88 8.82
N LEU A 153 -18.58 26.96 9.97
CA LEU A 153 -18.66 28.07 10.92
C LEU A 153 -17.94 27.77 12.25
N VAL A 154 -17.63 28.86 12.97
CA VAL A 154 -17.27 28.82 14.40
C VAL A 154 -18.51 29.30 15.17
N SER A 155 -18.85 28.64 16.27
CA SER A 155 -19.60 29.30 17.35
C SER A 155 -18.79 29.23 18.62
N GLU A 156 -18.62 30.37 19.26
CA GLU A 156 -18.27 30.44 20.67
C GLU A 156 -19.56 30.23 21.47
N GLY A 157 -19.43 29.76 22.72
CA GLY A 157 -20.52 29.41 23.62
C GLY A 157 -19.93 29.10 24.98
N GLU A 158 -20.47 29.72 26.03
CA GLU A 158 -19.76 29.90 27.31
C GLU A 158 -20.18 28.85 28.37
N GLU A 159 -19.48 28.89 29.50
CA GLU A 159 -19.64 27.98 30.64
C GLU A 159 -20.85 28.38 31.50
N GLU A 160 -21.67 27.42 31.98
CA GLU A 160 -22.42 27.60 33.24
C GLU A 160 -22.71 26.25 33.94
N GLU A 161 -23.18 26.31 35.19
CA GLU A 161 -23.04 25.26 36.21
C GLU A 161 -24.35 24.51 36.59
N LEU A 162 -24.17 23.33 37.20
CA LEU A 162 -24.99 22.72 38.27
C LEU A 162 -26.50 22.48 38.07
N ALA A 163 -26.89 21.19 38.10
CA ALA A 163 -27.86 20.68 39.08
C ALA A 163 -27.71 19.14 39.27
N GLU A 164 -27.93 18.66 40.48
CA GLU A 164 -28.13 17.23 40.82
C GLU A 164 -29.64 16.99 41.06
N GLU A 165 -30.15 15.77 40.82
CA GLU A 165 -31.17 15.11 41.68
C GLU A 165 -31.39 13.62 41.27
N ASP A 166 -31.90 12.80 42.20
CA ASP A 166 -31.99 11.33 42.16
C ASP A 166 -33.33 10.77 41.60
N GLU A 167 -33.36 9.51 41.13
CA GLU A 167 -33.96 8.37 41.89
C GLU A 167 -34.13 7.02 41.14
N ALA A 168 -33.83 5.95 41.90
CA ALA A 168 -34.56 4.67 42.06
C ALA A 168 -35.00 3.74 40.88
N GLU A 169 -34.25 2.63 40.74
CA GLU A 169 -34.68 1.21 40.98
C GLU A 169 -35.89 0.52 40.28
N ALA A 170 -35.64 -0.77 39.97
CA ALA A 170 -36.53 -1.96 40.13
C ALA A 170 -37.35 -2.62 38.97
N ARG A 171 -36.72 -3.66 38.38
CA ARG A 171 -37.16 -5.10 38.37
C ARG A 171 -38.21 -5.69 37.38
N GLU A 172 -37.81 -6.86 36.85
CA GLU A 172 -38.59 -8.11 36.57
C GLU A 172 -39.75 -8.06 35.52
N GLY A 173 -39.93 -9.01 34.57
CA GLY A 173 -39.16 -10.21 34.18
C GLY A 173 -40.07 -11.46 33.90
N LYS A 174 -39.82 -12.24 32.83
CA LYS A 174 -40.30 -13.66 32.68
C LYS A 174 -39.77 -14.43 31.45
N ILE A 175 -40.06 -15.74 31.39
CA ILE A 175 -39.41 -16.81 30.59
C ILE A 175 -40.45 -17.74 29.93
N ALA A 176 -40.21 -18.19 28.68
CA ALA A 176 -40.52 -19.54 28.11
C ALA A 176 -40.14 -19.56 26.60
N THR A 177 -39.21 -20.34 26.02
CA THR A 177 -38.91 -21.81 25.99
C THR A 177 -39.84 -22.67 25.13
N SER A 178 -39.34 -23.23 24.01
CA SER A 178 -39.45 -24.67 23.65
C SER A 178 -38.63 -25.07 22.41
N GLU A 179 -37.80 -26.10 22.56
CA GLU A 179 -37.31 -27.04 21.50
C GLU A 179 -38.26 -28.30 21.50
N PRO A 180 -38.03 -29.49 20.87
CA PRO A 180 -36.82 -30.16 20.30
C PRO A 180 -37.04 -30.75 18.86
N GLY A 181 -36.20 -31.60 18.23
CA GLY A 181 -34.83 -32.09 18.47
C GLY A 181 -34.60 -33.57 18.00
N LEU A 182 -33.32 -34.02 17.92
CA LEU A 182 -32.82 -35.39 17.60
C LEU A 182 -33.00 -35.88 16.13
N GLY A 183 -32.11 -36.67 15.49
CA GLY A 183 -30.81 -37.30 15.80
C GLY A 183 -30.26 -38.01 14.53
N LYS A 184 -29.29 -38.94 14.47
CA LYS A 184 -28.46 -39.71 15.43
C LYS A 184 -27.03 -39.99 14.84
N LYS A 185 -26.43 -41.19 15.00
CA LYS A 185 -24.99 -41.54 14.77
C LYS A 185 -24.79 -42.86 13.99
N LEU A 186 -23.69 -43.03 13.24
CA LEU A 186 -22.97 -44.32 13.06
C LEU A 186 -21.49 -44.13 12.65
N GLU A 187 -20.62 -45.11 12.93
CA GLU A 187 -19.18 -45.16 12.61
C GLU A 187 -18.85 -46.53 11.98
N GLU A 188 -17.82 -46.65 11.12
CA GLU A 188 -17.04 -47.90 11.03
C GLU A 188 -15.58 -47.70 10.51
N LYS A 189 -14.79 -48.78 10.49
CA LYS A 189 -13.31 -48.80 10.40
C LYS A 189 -12.81 -49.40 9.08
N ILE A 190 -11.51 -49.23 8.75
CA ILE A 190 -10.53 -50.36 8.58
C ILE A 190 -9.07 -49.91 8.23
N ARG A 191 -8.15 -50.20 9.17
CA ARG A 191 -6.80 -50.82 9.06
C ARG A 191 -5.68 -50.27 8.13
N LYS A 192 -4.46 -50.19 8.68
CA LYS A 192 -3.15 -49.96 8.00
C LYS A 192 -2.55 -51.22 7.36
N HIS A 193 -1.75 -51.05 6.30
CA HIS A 193 -0.47 -51.69 5.89
C HIS A 193 -0.30 -51.47 4.36
N GLN A 194 0.89 -51.50 3.72
CA GLN A 194 2.22 -51.98 4.12
C GLN A 194 3.33 -51.17 3.40
N SER A 195 4.51 -51.03 4.00
CA SER A 195 5.66 -50.31 3.41
C SER A 195 6.49 -51.18 2.46
N LYS A 196 7.17 -50.57 1.47
CA LYS A 196 8.37 -51.14 0.81
C LYS A 196 9.43 -50.06 0.62
N ASN A 197 10.68 -50.44 0.84
CA ASN A 197 11.85 -49.56 0.78
C ASN A 197 12.51 -49.58 -0.61
N LEU A 198 13.14 -48.46 -0.98
CA LEU A 198 14.29 -48.40 -1.89
C LEU A 198 15.09 -47.14 -1.49
N VAL A 199 16.06 -47.24 -0.58
CA VAL A 199 17.48 -47.52 -0.87
C VAL A 199 18.13 -46.36 -1.64
N GLU A 200 18.85 -45.51 -0.90
CA GLU A 200 19.84 -44.60 -1.46
C GLU A 200 21.05 -45.37 -2.00
N PRO A 201 21.77 -44.77 -2.97
CA PRO A 201 23.22 -44.90 -2.99
C PRO A 201 23.88 -43.51 -2.95
N HIS A 202 24.61 -43.24 -1.87
CA HIS A 202 25.64 -42.21 -1.85
C HIS A 202 26.73 -42.55 -2.88
N ASN A 203 27.20 -41.57 -3.66
CA ASN A 203 28.55 -41.61 -4.22
C ASN A 203 29.05 -40.22 -4.61
N THR A 204 30.33 -39.98 -4.37
CA THR A 204 31.08 -38.75 -4.69
C THR A 204 31.86 -38.93 -6.00
N ASP A 205 32.00 -37.89 -6.82
CA ASP A 205 33.24 -37.09 -6.85
C ASP A 205 33.23 -35.88 -7.84
N ASN A 206 34.18 -34.96 -7.63
CA ASN A 206 34.70 -33.82 -8.40
C ASN A 206 34.22 -33.47 -9.84
N GLY A 207 34.16 -32.16 -10.12
CA GLY A 207 34.15 -31.58 -11.48
C GLY A 207 33.66 -30.12 -11.56
N PRO A 208 34.55 -29.11 -11.73
CA PRO A 208 34.16 -27.70 -11.63
C PRO A 208 33.75 -27.07 -12.98
N HIS A 209 32.47 -27.15 -13.33
CA HIS A 209 31.85 -26.22 -14.29
C HIS A 209 30.65 -25.51 -13.67
N GLY A 210 30.63 -24.18 -13.78
CA GLY A 210 29.58 -23.34 -13.23
C GLY A 210 28.23 -23.68 -13.83
N LYS A 211 27.37 -24.34 -13.05
CA LYS A 211 25.99 -24.63 -13.46
C LYS A 211 25.23 -23.31 -13.58
N ARG A 212 25.10 -22.83 -14.83
CA ARG A 212 24.04 -21.91 -15.25
C ARG A 212 22.74 -22.38 -14.58
N LEU A 213 22.16 -21.56 -13.72
CA LEU A 213 20.88 -21.87 -13.10
C LEU A 213 19.80 -21.70 -14.18
N GLU A 214 19.62 -22.75 -14.98
CA GLU A 214 18.52 -22.84 -15.92
C GLU A 214 17.22 -22.91 -15.12
N SER A 215 16.55 -21.78 -15.04
CA SER A 215 15.17 -21.67 -14.58
C SER A 215 14.32 -22.61 -15.42
N LYS A 216 14.10 -23.83 -14.91
CA LYS A 216 13.22 -24.83 -15.52
C LYS A 216 11.92 -24.12 -15.88
N ASN A 217 11.59 -24.06 -17.17
CA ASN A 217 10.40 -23.38 -17.67
C ASN A 217 9.19 -23.84 -16.86
N ARG A 218 8.68 -22.97 -15.98
CA ARG A 218 7.55 -23.28 -15.11
C ARG A 218 6.30 -23.29 -15.98
N THR A 219 5.89 -24.48 -16.41
CA THR A 219 4.61 -24.68 -17.09
C THR A 219 3.50 -24.13 -16.19
N PRO A 220 2.71 -23.13 -16.66
CA PRO A 220 1.59 -22.62 -15.90
C PRO A 220 0.54 -23.71 -15.67
N VAL A 221 -0.24 -23.57 -14.61
CA VAL A 221 -1.37 -24.46 -14.32
C VAL A 221 -2.69 -23.69 -14.42
N ARG A 222 -3.71 -24.32 -15.01
CA ARG A 222 -5.07 -23.75 -15.01
C ARG A 222 -5.62 -23.70 -13.59
N TYR A 223 -6.26 -22.58 -13.22
CA TYR A 223 -6.88 -22.40 -11.90
C TYR A 223 -7.76 -23.59 -11.47
N CYS A 224 -8.53 -24.16 -12.39
CA CYS A 224 -9.39 -25.33 -12.12
C CYS A 224 -8.65 -26.62 -11.69
N THR A 225 -7.32 -26.67 -11.82
CA THR A 225 -6.46 -27.77 -11.34
C THR A 225 -5.84 -27.49 -9.96
N LEU A 226 -6.07 -26.32 -9.38
CA LEU A 226 -5.61 -26.00 -8.03
C LEU A 226 -6.46 -26.72 -6.98
N GLY A 227 -7.77 -26.44 -6.95
CA GLY A 227 -8.64 -26.83 -5.84
C GLY A 227 -8.25 -26.09 -4.54
N SER A 228 -8.50 -26.73 -3.40
CA SER A 228 -8.26 -26.12 -2.09
C SER A 228 -6.78 -25.92 -1.76
N ARG A 229 -6.51 -24.94 -0.90
CA ARG A 229 -5.18 -24.53 -0.47
C ARG A 229 -4.43 -25.68 0.20
N ASP A 230 -3.15 -25.80 -0.13
CA ASP A 230 -2.27 -26.88 0.32
C ASP A 230 -0.86 -26.31 0.53
N SER A 231 -0.41 -26.31 1.79
CA SER A 231 0.89 -25.78 2.20
C SER A 231 2.10 -26.55 1.66
N ALA A 232 1.91 -27.72 1.05
CA ALA A 232 2.96 -28.44 0.35
C ALA A 232 3.19 -27.92 -1.09
N ARG A 233 2.32 -27.06 -1.63
CA ARG A 233 2.48 -26.47 -2.96
C ARG A 233 3.58 -25.42 -2.98
N ASN A 234 4.36 -25.42 -4.05
CA ASN A 234 5.38 -24.39 -4.26
C ASN A 234 4.70 -23.03 -4.49
N PRO A 235 4.97 -22.00 -3.66
CA PRO A 235 4.33 -20.69 -3.78
C PRO A 235 4.61 -20.00 -5.13
N HIS A 236 5.74 -20.32 -5.76
CA HIS A 236 6.12 -19.77 -7.06
C HIS A 236 5.59 -20.59 -8.27
N THR A 237 4.57 -21.45 -8.05
CA THR A 237 3.82 -22.11 -9.13
C THR A 237 3.00 -21.08 -9.89
N LEU A 238 3.21 -20.96 -11.20
CA LEU A 238 2.49 -20.01 -12.07
C LEU A 238 1.09 -20.52 -12.40
N VAL A 239 0.11 -19.62 -12.43
CA VAL A 239 -1.29 -19.92 -12.68
C VAL A 239 -1.77 -19.14 -13.91
N GLU A 240 -2.54 -19.80 -14.79
CA GLU A 240 -3.18 -19.13 -15.92
C GLU A 240 -4.29 -18.19 -15.44
N VAL A 241 -4.28 -16.96 -15.94
CA VAL A 241 -5.37 -15.99 -15.72
C VAL A 241 -6.66 -16.44 -16.41
N THR A 242 -7.80 -16.11 -15.82
CA THR A 242 -9.14 -16.43 -16.33
C THR A 242 -9.83 -15.14 -16.77
N SER A 243 -10.43 -15.08 -17.96
CA SER A 243 -11.21 -13.90 -18.36
C SER A 243 -12.57 -13.87 -17.63
N PHE A 244 -13.07 -12.68 -17.30
CA PHE A 244 -14.35 -12.53 -16.60
C PHE A 244 -15.51 -13.21 -17.35
N ALA A 245 -15.53 -13.10 -18.68
CA ALA A 245 -16.53 -13.74 -19.54
C ALA A 245 -16.52 -15.28 -19.43
N ALA A 246 -15.36 -15.92 -19.26
CA ALA A 246 -15.25 -17.38 -19.16
C ALA A 246 -15.94 -17.98 -17.92
N ILE A 247 -16.25 -17.15 -16.92
CA ILE A 247 -16.99 -17.52 -15.70
C ILE A 247 -18.35 -16.80 -15.58
N ASN A 248 -18.86 -16.21 -16.67
CA ASN A 248 -20.10 -15.43 -16.71
C ASN A 248 -20.12 -14.28 -15.69
N LYS A 249 -19.01 -13.55 -15.60
CA LYS A 249 -18.86 -12.32 -14.81
C LYS A 249 -18.46 -11.16 -15.71
N PHE A 250 -18.58 -9.95 -15.19
CA PHE A 250 -18.04 -8.72 -15.79
C PHE A 250 -16.82 -8.27 -14.99
N GLN A 251 -15.93 -7.51 -15.63
CA GLN A 251 -14.84 -6.82 -14.93
C GLN A 251 -15.43 -5.76 -13.99
N PRO A 252 -15.03 -5.71 -12.69
CA PRO A 252 -15.71 -4.88 -11.70
C PRO A 252 -15.40 -3.37 -11.79
N PHE A 253 -14.46 -2.96 -12.64
CA PHE A 253 -14.11 -1.56 -12.90
C PHE A 253 -13.37 -1.42 -14.23
N ASN A 254 -13.52 -0.27 -14.88
CA ASN A 254 -12.73 0.08 -16.07
C ASN A 254 -11.30 0.47 -15.65
N VAL A 255 -10.31 0.17 -16.49
CA VAL A 255 -8.91 0.52 -16.24
C VAL A 255 -8.34 1.31 -17.41
N ALA A 256 -7.73 2.45 -17.12
CA ALA A 256 -6.96 3.25 -18.07
C ALA A 256 -5.50 3.37 -17.58
N ILE A 257 -4.53 3.10 -18.45
CA ILE A 257 -3.09 3.16 -18.09
C ILE A 257 -2.36 4.10 -19.04
N SER A 258 -1.66 5.10 -18.49
CA SER A 258 -0.78 6.00 -19.24
C SER A 258 0.43 5.25 -19.83
N SER A 259 0.78 5.55 -21.09
CA SER A 259 1.97 5.01 -21.76
C SER A 259 3.28 5.31 -21.00
N ASN A 260 3.38 6.48 -20.36
CA ASN A 260 4.50 6.85 -19.50
C ASN A 260 4.70 5.88 -18.31
N VAL A 261 3.63 5.30 -17.77
CA VAL A 261 3.68 4.25 -16.72
C VAL A 261 4.33 2.99 -17.26
N LEU A 262 3.85 2.53 -18.41
CA LEU A 262 4.31 1.29 -19.05
C LEU A 262 5.75 1.41 -19.55
N LEU A 263 6.16 2.57 -20.04
CA LEU A 263 7.53 2.87 -20.46
C LEU A 263 8.50 2.77 -19.27
N LEU A 264 8.21 3.40 -18.13
CA LEU A 264 9.08 3.36 -16.95
C LEU A 264 9.14 1.96 -16.31
N LEU A 265 7.99 1.27 -16.25
CA LEU A 265 7.88 -0.09 -15.74
C LEU A 265 8.65 -1.10 -16.60
N ASP A 266 8.52 -1.02 -17.93
CA ASP A 266 9.23 -1.88 -18.87
C ASP A 266 10.74 -1.58 -18.87
N PHE A 267 11.14 -0.31 -18.79
CA PHE A 267 12.53 0.10 -18.61
C PHE A 267 13.13 -0.50 -17.33
N HIS A 268 12.47 -0.32 -16.18
CA HIS A 268 12.91 -0.88 -14.89
C HIS A 268 13.09 -2.40 -14.97
N SER A 269 12.12 -3.09 -15.59
CA SER A 269 12.12 -4.55 -15.75
C SER A 269 13.29 -5.08 -16.57
N HIS A 270 13.84 -4.28 -17.50
CA HIS A 270 14.99 -4.67 -18.32
C HIS A 270 16.35 -4.48 -17.63
N LEU A 271 16.46 -3.69 -16.55
CA LEU A 271 17.78 -3.31 -16.00
C LEU A 271 18.50 -4.46 -15.29
N THR A 272 17.79 -5.44 -14.76
CA THR A 272 18.38 -6.56 -14.02
C THR A 272 17.87 -7.91 -14.54
N ARG A 273 18.68 -8.94 -14.28
CA ARG A 273 18.34 -10.36 -14.46
C ARG A 273 17.47 -10.90 -13.32
N SER A 274 17.36 -10.15 -12.22
CA SER A 274 16.52 -10.43 -11.05
C SER A 274 15.10 -9.86 -11.23
N GLU A 275 14.16 -10.33 -10.41
CA GLU A 275 12.82 -9.76 -10.33
C GLU A 275 12.88 -8.37 -9.69
N VAL A 276 12.16 -7.40 -10.25
CA VAL A 276 12.02 -6.03 -9.70
C VAL A 276 10.60 -5.80 -9.21
N VAL A 277 10.40 -4.83 -8.31
CA VAL A 277 9.06 -4.44 -7.82
C VAL A 277 8.86 -2.92 -7.87
N GLY A 278 7.61 -2.48 -7.84
CA GLY A 278 7.25 -1.06 -7.71
C GLY A 278 5.77 -0.83 -7.46
N TYR A 279 5.42 0.39 -7.05
CA TYR A 279 4.05 0.81 -6.76
C TYR A 279 3.42 1.57 -7.93
N LEU A 280 2.09 1.57 -8.01
CA LEU A 280 1.31 2.27 -9.02
C LEU A 280 0.48 3.39 -8.38
N GLY A 281 0.69 4.61 -8.85
CA GLY A 281 -0.06 5.80 -8.44
C GLY A 281 -1.10 6.22 -9.47
N GLY A 282 -2.28 6.61 -9.01
CA GLY A 282 -3.39 6.90 -9.90
C GLY A 282 -4.55 7.61 -9.23
N ARG A 283 -5.71 7.52 -9.87
CA ARG A 283 -6.99 8.06 -9.39
C ARG A 283 -8.10 7.05 -9.63
N TRP A 284 -8.98 6.92 -8.65
CA TRP A 284 -10.23 6.16 -8.75
C TRP A 284 -11.38 7.15 -8.87
N ASP A 285 -12.16 7.07 -9.94
CA ASP A 285 -13.45 7.75 -10.04
C ASP A 285 -14.57 6.75 -9.79
N THR A 286 -15.17 6.84 -8.60
CA THR A 286 -16.31 6.02 -8.18
C THR A 286 -17.54 6.23 -9.07
N SER A 287 -17.67 7.40 -9.71
CA SER A 287 -18.82 7.82 -10.51
C SER A 287 -18.88 7.13 -11.88
N SER A 288 -17.73 7.09 -12.58
CA SER A 288 -17.58 6.38 -13.86
C SER A 288 -17.06 4.95 -13.71
N GLN A 289 -16.71 4.54 -12.48
CA GLN A 289 -16.03 3.29 -12.16
C GLN A 289 -14.73 3.09 -12.96
N VAL A 290 -13.95 4.17 -13.14
CA VAL A 290 -12.67 4.15 -13.86
C VAL A 290 -11.49 4.28 -12.89
N LEU A 291 -10.62 3.27 -12.88
CA LEU A 291 -9.27 3.36 -12.34
C LEU A 291 -8.33 3.92 -13.42
N THR A 292 -7.77 5.12 -13.19
CA THR A 292 -6.73 5.69 -14.05
C THR A 292 -5.37 5.58 -13.38
N VAL A 293 -4.48 4.75 -13.94
CA VAL A 293 -3.08 4.60 -13.50
C VAL A 293 -2.22 5.64 -14.23
N LEU A 294 -1.60 6.53 -13.44
CA LEU A 294 -0.96 7.75 -13.93
C LEU A 294 0.57 7.77 -13.74
N ARG A 295 1.10 7.04 -12.75
CA ARG A 295 2.55 6.93 -12.48
C ARG A 295 2.94 5.54 -11.99
N ALA A 296 4.13 5.10 -12.37
CA ALA A 296 4.85 4.01 -11.72
C ALA A 296 5.89 4.61 -10.76
N PHE A 297 6.11 3.93 -9.63
CA PHE A 297 7.10 4.28 -8.61
C PHE A 297 8.03 3.07 -8.40
N PRO A 298 9.19 3.03 -9.07
CA PRO A 298 10.15 1.93 -8.95
C PRO A 298 10.72 1.81 -7.53
N CYS A 299 10.66 0.64 -6.91
CA CYS A 299 11.26 0.43 -5.59
C CYS A 299 12.78 0.23 -5.73
N ARG A 300 13.55 1.27 -5.44
CA ARG A 300 15.03 1.27 -5.39
C ARG A 300 15.58 0.54 -4.15
N THR A 301 15.22 -0.73 -3.97
CA THR A 301 15.71 -1.58 -2.87
C THR A 301 16.05 -2.99 -3.38
N ARG A 302 16.72 -3.80 -2.54
CA ARG A 302 17.10 -5.19 -2.83
C ARG A 302 16.32 -6.16 -1.95
N LEU A 303 16.02 -7.35 -2.50
CA LEU A 303 15.33 -8.41 -1.77
C LEU A 303 16.09 -8.77 -0.48
N GLY A 304 15.46 -8.51 0.67
CA GLY A 304 16.02 -8.75 2.00
C GLY A 304 16.52 -7.50 2.75
N ASP A 305 16.65 -6.35 2.10
CA ASP A 305 17.01 -5.09 2.75
C ASP A 305 15.76 -4.38 3.30
N THR A 306 15.44 -4.68 4.56
CA THR A 306 14.24 -4.16 5.24
C THR A 306 14.35 -2.69 5.67
N GLU A 307 15.56 -2.16 5.86
CA GLU A 307 15.78 -0.77 6.30
C GLU A 307 15.68 0.19 5.09
N SER A 308 16.33 -0.15 3.97
CA SER A 308 16.15 0.58 2.72
C SER A 308 14.72 0.45 2.19
N ALA A 309 14.08 -0.72 2.31
CA ALA A 309 12.68 -0.90 1.89
C ALA A 309 11.72 0.06 2.63
N ALA A 310 11.79 0.14 3.97
CA ALA A 310 10.94 1.06 4.74
C ALA A 310 11.17 2.53 4.36
N THR A 311 12.43 2.91 4.09
CA THR A 311 12.80 4.27 3.66
C THR A 311 12.26 4.60 2.27
N VAL A 312 12.34 3.65 1.33
CA VAL A 312 11.78 3.78 -0.03
C VAL A 312 10.25 3.83 0.00
N GLU A 313 9.59 3.11 0.90
CA GLU A 313 8.13 3.20 1.07
C GLU A 313 7.69 4.56 1.64
N GLU A 314 8.43 5.16 2.58
CA GLU A 314 8.17 6.53 3.06
C GLU A 314 8.37 7.55 1.93
N GLU A 315 9.43 7.42 1.11
CA GLU A 315 9.68 8.28 -0.06
C GLU A 315 8.56 8.19 -1.12
N ILE A 316 8.11 6.97 -1.44
CA ILE A 316 7.05 6.74 -2.43
C ILE A 316 5.69 7.24 -1.91
N CYS A 317 5.37 7.02 -0.63
CA CYS A 317 4.11 7.50 -0.06
C CYS A 317 4.07 9.03 0.02
N GLN A 318 5.18 9.68 0.37
CA GLN A 318 5.31 11.14 0.29
C GLN A 318 5.18 11.64 -1.16
N ASN A 319 5.75 10.93 -2.16
CA ASN A 319 5.60 11.29 -3.57
C ASN A 319 4.15 11.18 -4.08
N LEU A 320 3.43 10.12 -3.71
CA LEU A 320 2.00 9.96 -4.00
C LEU A 320 1.19 11.13 -3.43
N PHE A 321 1.43 11.44 -2.14
CA PHE A 321 0.78 12.55 -1.44
C PHE A 321 1.03 13.91 -2.12
N MET A 322 2.30 14.25 -2.38
CA MET A 322 2.69 15.53 -2.98
C MET A 322 2.15 15.72 -4.40
N ARG A 323 1.88 14.63 -5.12
CA ARG A 323 1.33 14.65 -6.48
C ARG A 323 -0.19 14.53 -6.55
N GLY A 324 -0.88 14.41 -5.41
CA GLY A 324 -2.33 14.21 -5.36
C GLY A 324 -2.77 12.94 -6.08
N LEU A 325 -2.05 11.84 -5.81
CA LEU A 325 -2.30 10.50 -6.33
C LEU A 325 -2.61 9.53 -5.19
N ALA A 326 -3.56 8.62 -5.42
CA ALA A 326 -3.77 7.47 -4.54
C ALA A 326 -2.80 6.33 -4.91
N LEU A 327 -2.45 5.49 -3.94
CA LEU A 327 -1.95 4.15 -4.22
C LEU A 327 -3.10 3.33 -4.82
N VAL A 328 -2.89 2.77 -6.01
CA VAL A 328 -3.92 2.03 -6.77
C VAL A 328 -3.47 0.66 -7.25
N GLY A 329 -2.26 0.24 -6.89
CA GLY A 329 -1.70 -1.01 -7.37
C GLY A 329 -0.20 -1.16 -7.17
N TRP A 330 0.33 -2.22 -7.75
CA TRP A 330 1.75 -2.59 -7.73
C TRP A 330 2.13 -3.30 -9.01
N TYR A 331 3.43 -3.50 -9.21
CA TYR A 331 3.96 -4.31 -10.29
C TYR A 331 5.20 -5.08 -9.86
N HIS A 332 5.47 -6.18 -10.56
CA HIS A 332 6.77 -6.83 -10.54
C HIS A 332 7.19 -7.35 -11.92
N SER A 333 8.41 -7.88 -12.02
CA SER A 333 8.89 -8.57 -13.23
C SER A 333 9.12 -10.06 -13.00
N HIS A 334 8.89 -10.83 -14.07
CA HIS A 334 9.32 -12.22 -14.24
C HIS A 334 10.32 -12.25 -15.41
N PRO A 335 11.61 -11.88 -15.23
CA PRO A 335 12.53 -11.54 -16.32
C PRO A 335 12.58 -12.56 -17.46
N PHE A 336 12.66 -13.85 -17.13
CA PHE A 336 12.81 -14.95 -18.10
C PHE A 336 11.62 -15.94 -18.10
N SER A 337 10.47 -15.54 -17.56
CA SER A 337 9.32 -16.42 -17.33
C SER A 337 8.00 -15.74 -17.76
N HIS A 338 6.91 -16.50 -17.84
CA HIS A 338 5.59 -15.98 -18.24
C HIS A 338 5.17 -14.77 -17.38
N ALA A 339 4.62 -13.74 -18.03
CA ALA A 339 3.81 -12.71 -17.36
C ALA A 339 2.45 -13.30 -16.99
N LEU A 340 2.45 -14.08 -15.91
CA LEU A 340 1.32 -14.77 -15.27
C LEU A 340 1.61 -14.83 -13.77
N PRO A 341 0.60 -14.69 -12.90
CA PRO A 341 0.81 -14.67 -11.45
C PRO A 341 1.19 -16.05 -10.91
N SER A 342 2.01 -16.06 -9.88
CA SER A 342 2.23 -17.22 -9.03
C SER A 342 1.18 -17.31 -7.91
N LEU A 343 1.13 -18.43 -7.18
CA LEU A 343 0.29 -18.55 -5.97
C LEU A 343 0.63 -17.48 -4.92
N GLN A 344 1.91 -17.11 -4.81
CA GLN A 344 2.35 -16.00 -3.96
C GLN A 344 1.78 -14.65 -4.42
N ASP A 345 1.76 -14.39 -5.72
CA ASP A 345 1.24 -13.13 -6.28
C ASP A 345 -0.29 -13.05 -6.15
N ILE A 346 -0.99 -14.18 -6.25
CA ILE A 346 -2.43 -14.29 -6.01
C ILE A 346 -2.77 -13.96 -4.56
N ASP A 347 -2.02 -14.54 -3.61
CA ASP A 347 -2.21 -14.29 -2.18
C ASP A 347 -1.88 -12.83 -1.81
N ALA A 348 -0.75 -12.30 -2.30
CA ALA A 348 -0.34 -10.92 -2.08
C ALA A 348 -1.36 -9.92 -2.66
N GLN A 349 -1.87 -10.16 -3.89
CA GLN A 349 -2.88 -9.30 -4.51
C GLN A 349 -4.23 -9.35 -3.79
N MET A 350 -4.64 -10.49 -3.23
CA MET A 350 -5.82 -10.57 -2.34
C MET A 350 -5.61 -9.69 -1.10
N ASP A 351 -4.45 -9.83 -0.46
CA ASP A 351 -4.04 -9.04 0.70
C ASP A 351 -4.05 -7.53 0.42
N TYR A 352 -3.52 -7.09 -0.73
CA TYR A 352 -3.50 -5.67 -1.12
C TYR A 352 -4.90 -5.14 -1.49
N GLN A 353 -5.75 -5.94 -2.13
CA GLN A 353 -7.15 -5.58 -2.40
C GLN A 353 -7.91 -5.32 -1.09
N LEU A 354 -7.77 -6.19 -0.09
CA LEU A 354 -8.42 -6.03 1.22
C LEU A 354 -7.88 -4.78 1.96
N LYS A 355 -6.55 -4.59 1.97
CA LYS A 355 -5.90 -3.43 2.61
C LYS A 355 -6.33 -2.08 2.00
N LEU A 356 -6.60 -2.03 0.69
CA LEU A 356 -6.99 -0.81 0.00
C LEU A 356 -8.50 -0.49 0.09
N GLN A 357 -9.37 -1.48 0.34
CA GLN A 357 -10.79 -1.23 0.62
C GLN A 357 -11.01 -0.52 1.97
N GLY A 358 -10.19 -0.86 2.98
CA GLY A 358 -10.21 -0.23 4.30
C GLY A 358 -11.52 -0.45 5.09
N SER A 359 -11.68 0.32 6.16
CA SER A 359 -12.83 0.23 7.10
C SER A 359 -14.14 0.80 6.55
N ASN A 360 -14.10 1.61 5.49
CA ASN A 360 -15.18 2.56 5.17
C ASN A 360 -16.21 2.00 4.17
N ASN A 361 -16.20 0.68 3.93
CA ASN A 361 -17.03 -0.07 2.99
C ASN A 361 -17.10 0.48 1.54
N ARG A 362 -16.18 1.40 1.17
CA ARG A 362 -16.09 2.01 -0.16
C ARG A 362 -15.10 1.22 -1.00
N PHE A 363 -15.57 0.70 -2.14
CA PHE A 363 -14.71 -0.01 -3.07
C PHE A 363 -13.61 0.91 -3.62
N GLN A 364 -12.36 0.55 -3.36
CA GLN A 364 -11.16 1.11 -3.99
C GLN A 364 -10.42 -0.04 -4.69
N PRO A 365 -10.20 0.04 -6.01
CA PRO A 365 -9.51 -1.01 -6.74
C PRO A 365 -8.01 -1.04 -6.47
N CYS A 366 -7.45 -2.25 -6.49
CA CYS A 366 -6.01 -2.51 -6.53
C CYS A 366 -5.69 -3.28 -7.81
N LEU A 367 -4.76 -2.80 -8.62
CA LEU A 367 -4.30 -3.47 -9.85
C LEU A 367 -2.90 -4.05 -9.67
N ALA A 368 -2.68 -5.27 -10.14
CA ALA A 368 -1.35 -5.86 -10.25
C ALA A 368 -0.91 -5.92 -11.73
N LEU A 369 0.36 -5.62 -12.02
CA LEU A 369 0.97 -5.76 -13.35
C LEU A 369 2.22 -6.65 -13.28
N ILE A 370 2.32 -7.65 -14.15
CA ILE A 370 3.52 -8.50 -14.25
C ILE A 370 4.22 -8.26 -15.58
N CYS A 371 5.50 -7.89 -15.56
CA CYS A 371 6.32 -7.68 -16.76
C CYS A 371 7.24 -8.88 -17.05
N ALA A 372 7.14 -9.46 -18.24
CA ALA A 372 8.07 -10.47 -18.75
C ALA A 372 8.91 -9.87 -19.90
N PRO A 373 10.08 -9.26 -19.61
CA PRO A 373 10.91 -8.64 -20.64
C PRO A 373 11.65 -9.61 -21.54
N TYR A 374 12.25 -10.68 -21.01
CA TYR A 374 13.14 -11.58 -21.74
C TYR A 374 12.60 -13.01 -21.90
N TYR A 375 11.31 -13.23 -21.61
CA TYR A 375 10.67 -14.53 -21.81
C TYR A 375 10.63 -14.94 -23.29
N HIS A 376 11.16 -16.13 -23.59
CA HIS A 376 11.37 -16.60 -24.97
C HIS A 376 10.09 -16.87 -25.77
N GLY A 377 8.91 -16.91 -25.14
CA GLY A 377 7.62 -17.00 -25.83
C GLY A 377 6.96 -15.66 -26.15
N ASN A 378 7.61 -14.52 -25.86
CA ASN A 378 7.15 -13.21 -26.32
C ASN A 378 7.24 -13.10 -27.85
N GLN A 379 6.33 -12.32 -28.45
CA GLN A 379 6.37 -12.05 -29.89
C GLN A 379 7.30 -10.87 -30.19
N GLY A 380 8.40 -11.12 -30.91
CA GLY A 380 9.32 -10.08 -31.34
C GLY A 380 10.16 -9.49 -30.21
N VAL A 381 10.19 -8.15 -30.11
CA VAL A 381 11.04 -7.40 -29.15
C VAL A 381 10.24 -6.74 -28.02
N GLU A 382 8.92 -6.95 -27.97
CA GLU A 382 8.07 -6.35 -26.94
C GLU A 382 8.03 -7.23 -25.68
N SER A 383 8.10 -6.59 -24.52
CA SER A 383 7.83 -7.25 -23.24
C SER A 383 6.33 -7.47 -23.08
N LYS A 384 5.90 -8.69 -22.70
CA LYS A 384 4.53 -8.90 -22.26
C LYS A 384 4.35 -8.27 -20.87
N ILE A 385 3.44 -7.30 -20.76
CA ILE A 385 2.94 -6.80 -19.47
C ILE A 385 1.53 -7.36 -19.30
N SER A 386 1.29 -8.16 -18.26
CA SER A 386 -0.01 -8.77 -17.99
C SER A 386 -0.65 -8.12 -16.75
N PRO A 387 -1.74 -7.35 -16.92
CA PRO A 387 -2.55 -6.88 -15.79
C PRO A 387 -3.39 -8.03 -15.22
N PHE A 388 -3.57 -8.06 -13.90
CA PHE A 388 -4.51 -8.98 -13.24
C PHE A 388 -5.15 -8.38 -11.98
N TRP A 389 -6.28 -8.98 -11.59
CA TRP A 389 -7.03 -8.72 -10.36
C TRP A 389 -7.50 -10.08 -9.82
N VAL A 390 -7.61 -10.28 -8.50
CA VAL A 390 -7.96 -11.59 -7.94
C VAL A 390 -9.39 -11.59 -7.42
N MET A 391 -10.25 -12.41 -8.01
CA MET A 391 -11.60 -12.63 -7.49
C MET A 391 -11.53 -13.48 -6.20
N PRO A 392 -12.24 -13.10 -5.12
CA PRO A 392 -12.34 -13.93 -3.93
C PRO A 392 -12.80 -15.36 -4.27
N PRO A 393 -12.33 -16.38 -3.52
CA PRO A 393 -12.81 -17.75 -3.72
C PRO A 393 -14.32 -17.83 -3.48
N PRO A 394 -15.07 -18.69 -4.20
CA PRO A 394 -16.51 -18.81 -4.03
C PRO A 394 -16.89 -19.17 -2.58
N GLU A 395 -18.01 -18.63 -2.08
CA GLU A 395 -18.51 -18.87 -0.71
C GLU A 395 -18.67 -20.35 -0.34
N GLN A 396 -18.91 -21.21 -1.33
CA GLN A 396 -19.03 -22.67 -1.15
C GLN A 396 -17.67 -23.38 -1.00
N ARG A 397 -16.56 -22.69 -1.27
CA ARG A 397 -15.18 -23.18 -1.19
C ARG A 397 -14.22 -22.07 -0.69
N PRO A 398 -14.41 -21.53 0.53
CA PRO A 398 -13.60 -20.43 1.05
C PRO A 398 -12.13 -20.80 1.29
N ASN A 399 -11.83 -22.11 1.33
CA ASN A 399 -10.48 -22.66 1.50
C ASN A 399 -9.71 -22.83 0.17
N ASP A 400 -10.24 -22.33 -0.95
CA ASP A 400 -9.55 -22.35 -2.25
C ASP A 400 -8.70 -21.08 -2.44
N TYR A 401 -7.79 -21.09 -3.43
CA TYR A 401 -7.10 -19.87 -3.84
C TYR A 401 -8.09 -18.90 -4.51
N GLY A 402 -7.85 -17.60 -4.41
CA GLY A 402 -8.55 -16.60 -5.22
C GLY A 402 -8.31 -16.83 -6.71
N ILE A 403 -9.27 -16.46 -7.55
CA ILE A 403 -9.20 -16.67 -9.00
C ILE A 403 -8.39 -15.52 -9.64
N PRO A 404 -7.23 -15.76 -10.26
CA PRO A 404 -6.52 -14.72 -10.99
C PRO A 404 -7.31 -14.36 -12.27
N MET A 405 -7.86 -13.15 -12.31
CA MET A 405 -8.64 -12.65 -13.42
C MET A 405 -7.79 -11.82 -14.37
N GLU A 406 -7.91 -12.05 -15.67
CA GLU A 406 -7.34 -11.19 -16.69
C GLU A 406 -8.12 -9.87 -16.74
N VAL A 407 -7.40 -8.73 -16.72
CA VAL A 407 -8.00 -7.39 -16.68
C VAL A 407 -7.80 -6.70 -18.03
N GLU A 408 -8.89 -6.36 -18.71
CA GLU A 408 -8.87 -5.54 -19.90
C GLU A 408 -8.58 -4.07 -19.54
N VAL A 409 -7.63 -3.46 -20.27
CA VAL A 409 -7.12 -2.12 -19.98
C VAL A 409 -7.14 -1.24 -21.24
N THR A 410 -7.53 0.02 -21.08
CA THR A 410 -7.42 1.04 -22.12
C THR A 410 -6.06 1.71 -22.04
N TYR A 411 -5.26 1.59 -23.09
CA TYR A 411 -3.96 2.25 -23.19
C TYR A 411 -4.12 3.72 -23.59
N VAL A 412 -3.74 4.62 -22.69
CA VAL A 412 -3.78 6.08 -22.92
C VAL A 412 -2.39 6.52 -23.35
N GLN A 413 -2.19 6.75 -24.65
CA GLN A 413 -0.92 7.27 -25.16
C GLN A 413 -0.78 8.75 -24.80
N ASP A 414 0.27 9.06 -24.05
CA ASP A 414 0.61 10.41 -23.64
C ASP A 414 1.07 11.26 -24.84
N GLY A 415 0.92 12.58 -24.74
CA GLY A 415 1.46 13.51 -25.74
C GLY A 415 2.99 13.56 -25.73
N PHE A 416 3.58 13.54 -24.54
CA PHE A 416 5.02 13.73 -24.31
C PHE A 416 5.53 12.89 -23.13
N LEU A 417 6.84 12.64 -23.10
CA LEU A 417 7.54 12.01 -21.98
C LEU A 417 7.81 13.07 -20.91
N THR A 418 7.35 12.84 -19.67
CA THR A 418 7.53 13.84 -18.60
C THR A 418 8.97 13.84 -18.06
N ASN A 419 9.46 15.02 -17.65
CA ASN A 419 10.78 15.15 -17.00
C ASN A 419 10.90 14.28 -15.74
N ASP A 420 9.80 14.06 -15.02
CA ASP A 420 9.76 13.11 -13.90
C ASP A 420 10.18 11.69 -14.34
N VAL A 421 9.64 11.18 -15.45
CA VAL A 421 9.94 9.82 -15.92
C VAL A 421 11.39 9.72 -16.38
N LEU A 422 11.91 10.73 -17.07
CA LEU A 422 13.33 10.79 -17.42
C LEU A 422 14.23 10.83 -16.18
N HIS A 423 13.82 11.53 -15.11
CA HIS A 423 14.53 11.54 -13.84
C HIS A 423 14.50 10.17 -13.14
N GLU A 424 13.34 9.53 -13.06
CA GLU A 424 13.21 8.16 -12.52
C GLU A 424 14.05 7.14 -13.32
N MET A 425 14.10 7.25 -14.65
CA MET A 425 14.99 6.43 -15.48
C MET A 425 16.47 6.66 -15.14
N MET A 426 16.89 7.91 -14.92
CA MET A 426 18.27 8.23 -14.52
C MET A 426 18.61 7.72 -13.10
N LEU A 427 17.70 7.86 -12.14
CA LEU A 427 17.86 7.31 -10.79
C LEU A 427 17.97 5.78 -10.81
N LEU A 428 17.22 5.12 -11.69
CA LEU A 428 17.32 3.67 -11.91
C LEU A 428 18.64 3.25 -12.55
N VAL A 429 19.18 4.00 -13.52
CA VAL A 429 20.52 3.72 -14.08
C VAL A 429 21.58 3.75 -12.99
N GLU A 430 21.59 4.78 -12.15
CA GLU A 430 22.57 4.91 -11.06
C GLU A 430 22.38 3.84 -9.96
N PHE A 431 21.15 3.44 -9.64
CA PHE A 431 20.86 2.39 -8.65
C PHE A 431 21.27 0.97 -9.10
N TYR A 432 21.22 0.65 -10.40
CA TYR A 432 21.66 -0.65 -10.94
C TYR A 432 23.13 -0.66 -11.39
N LYS A 433 23.81 0.49 -11.40
CA LYS A 433 25.21 0.66 -11.80
C LYS A 433 26.15 -0.21 -10.96
N GLY A 434 26.95 -1.05 -11.62
CA GLY A 434 27.87 -1.98 -10.96
C GLY A 434 27.20 -3.12 -10.18
N ALA A 435 25.88 -3.29 -10.29
CA ALA A 435 25.18 -4.40 -9.64
C ALA A 435 25.55 -5.75 -10.29
N PRO A 436 25.71 -6.84 -9.52
CA PRO A 436 26.14 -8.14 -10.03
C PRO A 436 25.09 -8.82 -10.93
N ASP A 437 23.84 -8.33 -10.89
CA ASP A 437 22.69 -8.81 -11.65
C ASP A 437 22.25 -7.84 -12.78
N LEU A 438 22.97 -6.73 -12.98
CA LEU A 438 22.77 -5.80 -14.10
C LEU A 438 22.80 -6.55 -15.44
N VAL A 439 21.85 -6.23 -16.33
CA VAL A 439 21.86 -6.75 -17.69
C VAL A 439 23.00 -6.15 -18.48
N LYS A 440 23.82 -7.02 -19.09
CA LYS A 440 24.88 -6.64 -20.03
C LYS A 440 24.27 -6.19 -21.34
N PHE A 441 24.13 -4.90 -21.53
CA PHE A 441 23.39 -4.32 -22.65
C PHE A 441 24.06 -4.54 -24.01
N GLN A 442 25.36 -4.87 -24.03
CA GLN A 442 26.12 -5.20 -25.23
C GLN A 442 26.13 -6.71 -25.56
N ASP A 443 25.69 -7.59 -24.64
CA ASP A 443 25.59 -9.03 -24.91
C ASP A 443 24.45 -9.32 -25.92
N ILE A 444 24.57 -10.41 -26.67
CA ILE A 444 23.51 -10.89 -27.57
C ILE A 444 22.35 -11.47 -26.75
N TRP A 445 21.13 -11.00 -27.02
CA TRP A 445 19.90 -11.52 -26.43
C TRP A 445 19.25 -12.59 -27.32
N SER A 446 19.11 -12.31 -28.63
CA SER A 446 18.49 -13.23 -29.59
C SER A 446 18.95 -12.95 -31.02
N GLN A 447 19.34 -14.00 -31.76
CA GLN A 447 19.89 -13.90 -33.11
C GLN A 447 21.05 -12.89 -33.19
N GLU A 448 20.85 -11.76 -33.87
CA GLU A 448 21.85 -10.68 -34.03
C GLU A 448 21.54 -9.47 -33.12
N LYS A 449 20.49 -9.52 -32.31
CA LYS A 449 20.04 -8.40 -31.46
C LYS A 449 20.65 -8.48 -30.07
N THR A 450 21.20 -7.37 -29.60
CA THR A 450 21.68 -7.20 -28.22
C THR A 450 20.55 -7.04 -27.21
N TYR A 451 20.87 -7.14 -25.92
CA TYR A 451 19.93 -6.74 -24.85
C TYR A 451 19.51 -5.27 -24.97
N LEU A 452 20.37 -4.37 -25.49
CA LEU A 452 19.99 -2.99 -25.75
C LEU A 452 19.00 -2.86 -26.92
N ASP A 453 19.17 -3.63 -28.00
CA ASP A 453 18.22 -3.61 -29.13
C ASP A 453 16.85 -4.15 -28.72
N LYS A 454 16.82 -5.13 -27.79
CA LYS A 454 15.60 -5.58 -27.12
C LYS A 454 14.96 -4.46 -26.28
N LEU A 455 15.74 -3.76 -25.45
CA LEU A 455 15.25 -2.64 -24.64
C LEU A 455 14.66 -1.53 -25.52
N LYS A 456 15.43 -1.05 -26.51
CA LYS A 456 14.99 0.00 -27.46
C LYS A 456 13.72 -0.41 -28.20
N GLY A 457 13.70 -1.63 -28.74
CA GLY A 457 12.55 -2.18 -29.46
C GLY A 457 11.29 -2.28 -28.60
N SER A 458 11.44 -2.68 -27.34
CA SER A 458 10.32 -2.76 -26.40
C SER A 458 9.74 -1.38 -26.07
N LEU A 459 10.60 -0.41 -25.74
CA LEU A 459 10.16 0.93 -25.34
C LEU A 459 9.58 1.74 -26.50
N ALA A 460 9.99 1.49 -27.75
CA ALA A 460 9.41 2.14 -28.92
C ALA A 460 7.91 1.87 -29.09
N SER A 461 7.39 0.73 -28.61
CA SER A 461 5.95 0.45 -28.56
C SER A 461 5.19 1.30 -27.52
N ARG A 462 5.92 1.95 -26.60
CA ARG A 462 5.40 2.67 -25.43
C ARG A 462 5.74 4.16 -25.42
N THR A 463 6.51 4.65 -26.39
CA THR A 463 6.88 6.06 -26.44
C THR A 463 5.67 6.97 -26.73
N PRO A 464 5.58 8.13 -26.05
CA PRO A 464 4.63 9.19 -26.37
C PRO A 464 4.73 9.69 -27.83
N LYS A 465 3.75 10.49 -28.27
CA LYS A 465 3.60 10.89 -29.68
C LYS A 465 4.63 11.92 -30.16
N ASP A 466 5.00 12.87 -29.32
CA ASP A 466 6.15 13.75 -29.56
C ASP A 466 7.46 12.93 -29.51
N GLN A 467 8.50 13.36 -30.23
CA GLN A 467 9.82 12.75 -30.22
C GLN A 467 10.92 13.69 -29.69
N GLY A 468 10.59 14.89 -29.20
CA GLY A 468 11.56 15.86 -28.69
C GLY A 468 12.53 15.31 -27.62
N PHE A 469 12.12 14.29 -26.86
CA PHE A 469 12.93 13.62 -25.83
C PHE A 469 13.84 12.49 -26.35
N ALA A 470 13.82 12.15 -27.65
CA ALA A 470 14.61 11.05 -28.21
C ALA A 470 16.13 11.21 -27.94
N HIS A 471 16.63 12.44 -27.90
CA HIS A 471 18.02 12.74 -27.56
C HIS A 471 18.40 12.37 -26.11
N VAL A 472 17.46 12.49 -25.15
CA VAL A 472 17.68 12.10 -23.75
C VAL A 472 17.61 10.58 -23.60
N LEU A 473 16.71 9.92 -24.34
CA LEU A 473 16.66 8.46 -24.37
C LEU A 473 17.96 7.86 -24.93
N GLU A 474 18.55 8.43 -26.00
CA GLU A 474 19.86 8.01 -26.49
C GLU A 474 21.01 8.29 -25.51
N GLN A 475 20.94 9.34 -24.69
CA GLN A 475 21.88 9.54 -23.58
C GLN A 475 21.74 8.44 -22.52
N ILE A 476 20.52 8.08 -22.12
CA ILE A 476 20.25 6.96 -21.19
C ILE A 476 20.76 5.63 -21.77
N TYR A 477 20.48 5.34 -23.04
CA TYR A 477 20.99 4.15 -23.72
C TYR A 477 22.51 4.12 -23.84
N SER A 478 23.16 5.29 -23.99
CA SER A 478 24.62 5.42 -23.94
C SER A 478 25.15 5.11 -22.54
N LEU A 479 24.56 5.67 -21.47
CA LEU A 479 24.97 5.41 -20.10
C LEU A 479 24.86 3.92 -19.73
N LEU A 480 23.81 3.24 -20.19
CA LEU A 480 23.65 1.79 -20.01
C LEU A 480 24.79 0.99 -20.66
N LYS A 481 25.22 1.32 -21.90
CA LYS A 481 26.36 0.65 -22.55
C LYS A 481 27.67 0.76 -21.78
N HIS A 482 27.89 1.87 -21.07
CA HIS A 482 29.12 2.13 -20.32
C HIS A 482 29.08 1.58 -18.89
N SER A 483 27.91 1.14 -18.41
CA SER A 483 27.69 0.70 -17.03
C SER A 483 27.65 -0.83 -16.85
N SER A 484 27.62 -1.60 -17.95
CA SER A 484 27.27 -3.05 -17.98
C SER A 484 28.32 -3.96 -18.63
#